data_AF-A0A060C3L0-F1
#
_entry.id   AF-A0A060C3L0-F1
#
_cell.length_a   1.000
_cell.length_b   1.000
_cell.length_c   1.000
_cell.angle_alpha   90.00
_cell.angle_beta   90.00
_cell.angle_gamma   90.00
#
_symmetry.space_group_name_H-M   'P 1'
#
loop_
_entity.id
_entity.type
_entity.pdbx_description
1 polymer ?
#
loop_
_entity_poly.entity_id
_entity_poly.type
_entity_poly.pdbx_seq_one_letter_code
_entity_poly.pdbx_strand_id
1 'polypeptide(L)'
;MFVAHNSADCWAHQELFDLDANGMPVSVAGVPPDYFSADGQLWGNPLYDYETMAADGYDWWVQRFRFGMTLVDEVRIDHFRGFEAFWAVPAQAETAKDGVWKKGPGLELFRAVYQKLGHIPLIAEDLGI
;
A
#
# COMPACT_ATOMS: atom_id res chain seq x y z
N MET A 1 -5.86 -0.54 2.29
CA MET A 1 -4.43 -0.87 2.04
C MET A 1 -3.41 0.07 2.71
N PHE A 2 -3.41 1.36 2.36
CA PHE A 2 -2.38 2.33 2.74
C PHE A 2 -2.53 2.88 4.17
N VAL A 3 -1.52 3.60 4.65
CA VAL A 3 -1.58 4.43 5.86
C VAL A 3 -1.67 5.91 5.49
N ALA A 4 -2.06 6.78 6.42
CA ALA A 4 -2.06 8.23 6.15
C ALA A 4 -0.64 8.81 6.22
N HIS A 5 -0.35 9.87 5.46
CA HIS A 5 0.95 10.57 5.55
C HIS A 5 1.19 11.13 6.95
N ASN A 6 0.19 11.80 7.52
CA ASN A 6 0.22 12.27 8.90
C ASN A 6 -0.14 11.14 9.88
N SER A 7 0.69 10.10 9.94
CA SER A 7 0.55 8.97 10.86
C SER A 7 1.88 8.67 11.56
N ALA A 8 1.80 8.01 12.72
CA ALA A 8 2.99 7.52 13.41
C ALA A 8 3.76 6.49 12.56
N ASP A 9 3.05 5.67 11.77
CA ASP A 9 3.65 4.70 10.85
C ASP A 9 4.57 5.40 9.84
N CYS A 10 4.06 6.45 9.16
CA CYS A 10 4.83 7.18 8.17
C CYS A 10 5.96 8.01 8.80
N TRP A 11 5.71 8.61 9.97
CA TRP A 11 6.71 9.43 10.65
C TRP A 11 7.91 8.60 11.15
N ALA A 12 7.66 7.43 11.73
CA ALA A 12 8.68 6.59 12.36
C ALA A 12 9.46 5.72 11.35
N HIS A 13 8.90 5.49 10.15
CA HIS A 13 9.43 4.58 9.14
C HIS A 13 9.48 5.23 7.75
N GLN A 14 9.95 6.47 7.65
CA GLN A 14 9.94 7.25 6.40
C GLN A 14 10.62 6.52 5.23
N GLU A 15 11.66 5.73 5.52
CA GLU A 15 12.39 4.90 4.55
C GLU A 15 11.53 3.87 3.82
N LEU A 16 10.35 3.53 4.37
CA LEU A 16 9.43 2.56 3.79
C LEU A 16 8.43 3.19 2.80
N PHE A 17 8.53 4.48 2.54
CA PHE A 17 7.57 5.24 1.75
C PHE A 17 8.26 6.07 0.65
N ASP A 18 7.53 6.33 -0.44
CA ASP A 18 7.96 7.17 -1.57
C ASP A 18 7.93 8.66 -1.18
N LEU A 19 8.90 9.08 -0.35
CA LEU A 19 9.04 10.42 0.20
C LEU A 19 10.30 11.12 -0.30
N ASP A 20 10.25 12.44 -0.38
CA ASP A 20 11.41 13.30 -0.65
C ASP A 20 12.26 13.52 0.61
N ALA A 21 13.37 14.25 0.48
CA ALA A 21 14.29 14.55 1.58
C ALA A 21 13.66 15.39 2.71
N ASN A 22 12.49 16.00 2.49
CA ASN A 22 11.74 16.75 3.49
C ASN A 22 10.62 15.90 4.13
N GLY A 23 10.52 14.61 3.78
CA GLY A 23 9.47 13.72 4.25
C GLY A 23 8.12 13.94 3.57
N MET A 24 8.07 14.63 2.43
CA MET A 24 6.85 14.87 1.65
C MET A 24 6.67 13.79 0.57
N PRO A 25 5.43 13.32 0.29
CA PRO A 25 5.23 12.31 -0.75
C PRO A 25 5.68 12.79 -2.13
N VAL A 26 6.42 11.95 -2.86
CA VAL A 26 6.74 12.17 -4.28
C VAL A 26 5.55 11.76 -5.14
N SER A 27 4.97 10.59 -4.83
CA SER A 27 3.74 10.08 -5.42
C SER A 27 2.74 9.72 -4.32
N VAL A 28 1.45 9.80 -4.64
CA VAL A 28 0.36 9.45 -3.73
C VAL A 28 -0.55 8.39 -4.34
N ALA A 29 -1.28 7.70 -3.46
CA ALA A 29 -2.26 6.70 -3.85
C ALA A 29 -3.51 7.30 -4.48
N GLY A 30 -4.09 6.51 -5.37
CA GLY A 30 -5.39 6.76 -5.96
C GLY A 30 -5.84 5.58 -6.81
N VAL A 31 -6.84 5.81 -7.64
CA VAL A 31 -7.27 4.90 -8.73
C VAL A 31 -7.50 5.71 -10.00
N PRO A 32 -7.22 5.12 -11.18
CA PRO A 32 -7.37 5.83 -12.45
C PRO A 32 -8.84 6.19 -12.73
N PRO A 33 -9.10 7.08 -13.69
CA PRO A 33 -10.42 7.27 -14.26
C PRO A 33 -11.01 5.96 -14.77
N ASP A 34 -12.31 5.80 -14.56
CA ASP A 34 -13.10 4.69 -15.08
C ASP A 34 -14.47 5.20 -15.54
N TYR A 35 -15.37 4.29 -15.91
CA TYR A 35 -16.71 4.66 -16.36
C TYR A 35 -17.61 5.19 -15.23
N PHE A 36 -17.21 5.05 -13.97
CA PHE A 36 -17.90 5.61 -12.80
C PHE A 36 -17.35 6.98 -12.40
N SER A 37 -16.06 7.24 -12.60
CA SER A 37 -15.39 8.50 -12.27
C SER A 37 -14.48 8.99 -13.39
N ALA A 38 -14.84 10.12 -14.01
CA ALA A 38 -14.08 10.74 -15.09
C ALA A 38 -12.69 11.26 -14.67
N ASP A 39 -12.49 11.51 -13.37
CA ASP A 39 -11.24 12.05 -12.82
C ASP A 39 -10.46 11.01 -12.00
N GLY A 40 -10.99 9.78 -11.89
CA GLY A 40 -10.48 8.76 -10.97
C GLY A 40 -10.75 9.16 -9.53
N GLN A 41 -9.93 8.69 -8.60
CA GLN A 41 -9.99 9.10 -7.20
C GLN A 41 -8.59 9.34 -6.67
N LEU A 42 -8.36 10.52 -6.10
CA LEU A 42 -7.10 10.89 -5.47
C LEU A 42 -7.25 10.69 -3.95
N TRP A 43 -6.56 9.69 -3.40
CA TRP A 43 -6.67 9.36 -1.97
C TRP A 43 -5.63 10.09 -1.11
N GLY A 44 -4.47 10.41 -1.68
CA GLY A 44 -3.45 11.23 -1.03
C GLY A 44 -2.56 10.50 -0.02
N ASN A 45 -2.73 9.18 0.16
CA ASN A 45 -1.83 8.38 0.99
C ASN A 45 -0.42 8.30 0.36
N PRO A 46 0.66 8.27 1.16
CA PRO A 46 1.98 7.96 0.64
C PRO A 46 2.00 6.53 0.10
N LEU A 47 2.76 6.31 -0.96
CA LEU A 47 2.99 4.99 -1.52
C LEU A 47 4.14 4.29 -0.79
N TYR A 48 4.13 2.96 -0.81
CA TYR A 48 5.19 2.15 -0.20
C TYR A 48 6.40 2.04 -1.13
N ASP A 49 7.59 2.10 -0.56
CA ASP A 49 8.82 1.66 -1.22
C ASP A 49 8.96 0.14 -1.01
N TYR A 50 8.38 -0.63 -1.93
CA TYR A 50 8.45 -2.08 -1.87
C TYR A 50 9.84 -2.66 -2.15
N GLU A 51 10.75 -1.90 -2.78
CA GLU A 51 12.13 -2.33 -2.97
C GLU A 51 12.86 -2.31 -1.62
N THR A 52 12.72 -1.22 -0.87
CA THR A 52 13.26 -1.12 0.49
C THR A 52 12.64 -2.16 1.43
N MET A 53 11.31 -2.34 1.39
CA MET A 53 10.65 -3.39 2.18
C MET A 53 11.08 -4.81 1.80
N ALA A 54 11.41 -5.07 0.54
CA ALA A 54 11.87 -6.39 0.14
C ALA A 54 13.24 -6.74 0.77
N ALA A 55 14.08 -5.73 1.04
CA ALA A 55 15.43 -5.92 1.56
C ALA A 55 15.45 -6.52 2.99
N ASP A 56 14.42 -6.30 3.81
CA ASP A 56 14.28 -6.87 5.16
C ASP A 56 13.27 -8.04 5.25
N GLY A 57 12.80 -8.51 4.09
CA GLY A 57 11.78 -9.54 4.02
C GLY A 57 10.43 -9.06 4.54
N TYR A 58 10.05 -7.84 4.15
CA TYR A 58 8.76 -7.19 4.41
C TYR A 58 8.41 -7.13 5.90
N ASP A 59 9.38 -6.83 6.78
CA ASP A 59 9.19 -6.99 8.22
C ASP A 59 8.06 -6.10 8.76
N TRP A 60 7.98 -4.85 8.30
CA TRP A 60 6.90 -3.93 8.69
C TRP A 60 5.50 -4.51 8.41
N TRP A 61 5.29 -5.11 7.23
CA TRP A 61 4.04 -5.77 6.88
C TRP A 61 3.77 -7.01 7.74
N VAL A 62 4.81 -7.79 8.03
CA VAL A 62 4.71 -8.95 8.92
C VAL A 62 4.28 -8.52 10.32
N GLN A 63 4.87 -7.46 10.87
CA GLN A 63 4.45 -6.93 12.18
C GLN A 63 3.02 -6.41 12.15
N ARG A 64 2.62 -5.72 11.07
CA ARG A 64 1.25 -5.22 10.89
C ARG A 64 0.23 -6.37 10.91
N PHE A 65 0.48 -7.46 10.18
CA PHE A 65 -0.39 -8.64 10.22
C PHE A 65 -0.35 -9.33 11.58
N ARG A 66 0.84 -9.53 12.15
CA ARG A 66 1.00 -10.13 13.49
C ARG A 66 0.16 -9.40 14.53
N PHE A 67 0.21 -8.06 14.52
CA PHE A 67 -0.57 -7.25 15.44
C PHE A 67 -2.08 -7.35 15.16
N GLY A 68 -2.48 -7.24 13.88
CA GLY A 68 -3.88 -7.40 13.47
C GLY A 68 -4.48 -8.72 13.95
N MET A 69 -3.73 -9.82 13.84
CA MET A 69 -4.16 -11.14 14.30
C MET A 69 -4.29 -11.27 15.82
N THR A 70 -3.84 -10.29 16.61
CA THR A 70 -4.13 -10.28 18.06
C THR A 70 -5.51 -9.70 18.38
N LEU A 71 -6.14 -9.05 17.41
CA LEU A 71 -7.39 -8.31 17.60
C LEU A 71 -8.60 -8.99 16.96
N VAL A 72 -8.38 -9.76 15.88
CA VAL A 72 -9.44 -10.37 15.08
C VAL A 72 -9.06 -11.78 14.63
N ASP A 73 -10.08 -12.60 14.37
CA ASP A 73 -9.90 -13.96 13.86
C ASP A 73 -9.54 -13.99 12.38
N GLU A 74 -9.97 -12.99 11.59
CA GLU A 74 -9.70 -12.88 10.15
C GLU A 74 -9.48 -11.42 9.75
N VAL A 75 -8.57 -11.19 8.80
CA VAL A 75 -8.23 -9.83 8.32
C VAL A 75 -8.70 -9.64 6.88
N ARG A 76 -9.65 -8.73 6.66
CA ARG A 76 -9.97 -8.24 5.32
C ARG A 76 -8.94 -7.19 4.89
N ILE A 77 -8.27 -7.41 3.77
CA ILE A 77 -7.34 -6.42 3.21
C ILE A 77 -8.06 -5.64 2.10
N ASP A 78 -8.38 -4.41 2.44
CA ASP A 78 -8.92 -3.39 1.54
C ASP A 78 -7.95 -3.05 0.40
N HIS A 79 -8.49 -2.90 -0.81
CA HIS A 79 -7.79 -2.61 -2.07
C HIS A 79 -6.69 -3.63 -2.40
N PHE A 80 -7.03 -4.92 -2.36
CA PHE A 80 -6.05 -6.01 -2.47
C PHE A 80 -5.27 -5.98 -3.80
N ARG A 81 -5.89 -5.52 -4.89
CA ARG A 81 -5.22 -5.41 -6.20
C ARG A 81 -3.93 -4.58 -6.16
N GLY A 82 -3.81 -3.65 -5.19
CA GLY A 82 -2.61 -2.84 -5.02
C GLY A 82 -1.34 -3.63 -4.73
N PHE A 83 -1.44 -4.87 -4.22
CA PHE A 83 -0.27 -5.75 -4.09
C PHE A 83 0.22 -6.29 -5.44
N GLU A 84 -0.65 -6.39 -6.45
CA GLU A 84 -0.26 -6.78 -7.81
C GLU A 84 0.30 -5.57 -8.57
N ALA A 85 -0.44 -4.47 -8.56
CA ALA A 85 -0.03 -3.17 -9.10
C ALA A 85 -0.85 -2.07 -8.45
N PHE A 86 -0.29 -0.89 -8.22
CA PHE A 86 -0.99 0.26 -7.63
C PHE A 86 -0.87 1.48 -8.54
N TRP A 87 -1.87 2.37 -8.47
CA TRP A 87 -1.90 3.59 -9.25
C TRP A 87 -1.17 4.70 -8.50
N ALA A 88 -0.05 5.15 -9.06
CA ALA A 88 0.82 6.16 -8.48
C ALA A 88 0.59 7.50 -9.16
N VAL A 89 0.04 8.47 -8.42
CA VAL A 89 -0.26 9.82 -8.93
C VAL A 89 0.81 10.79 -8.41
N PRO A 90 1.36 11.70 -9.22
CA PRO A 90 2.25 12.75 -8.72
C PRO A 90 1.60 13.55 -7.58
N ALA A 91 2.31 13.78 -6.47
CA ALA A 91 1.74 14.35 -5.26
C ALA A 91 1.14 15.76 -5.44
N GLN A 92 1.62 16.52 -6.42
CA GLN A 92 1.14 17.85 -6.78
C GLN A 92 -0.07 17.86 -7.73
N ALA A 93 -0.56 16.69 -8.17
CA ALA A 93 -1.70 16.61 -9.07
C ALA A 93 -3.02 16.95 -8.35
N GLU A 94 -3.92 17.66 -9.03
CA GLU A 94 -5.25 17.97 -8.50
C GLU A 94 -6.25 16.80 -8.66
N THR A 95 -5.97 15.86 -9.57
CA THR A 95 -6.80 14.68 -9.86
C THR A 95 -5.93 13.43 -10.04
N ALA A 96 -6.57 12.25 -10.16
CA ALA A 96 -5.85 10.99 -10.35
C ALA A 96 -5.55 10.65 -11.82
N LYS A 97 -5.86 11.52 -12.78
CA LYS A 97 -5.74 11.24 -14.22
C LYS A 97 -4.31 10.93 -14.66
N ASP A 98 -3.36 11.69 -14.15
CA ASP A 98 -1.97 11.67 -14.63
C ASP A 98 -1.10 10.68 -13.83
N GLY A 99 -1.73 9.68 -13.21
CA GLY A 99 -1.02 8.60 -12.55
C GLY A 99 -0.47 7.55 -13.51
N VAL A 100 0.29 6.60 -12.95
CA VAL A 100 0.83 5.46 -13.67
C VAL A 100 0.70 4.19 -12.85
N TRP A 101 0.47 3.06 -13.51
CA TRP A 101 0.53 1.77 -12.84
C TRP A 101 1.98 1.43 -12.47
N LYS A 102 2.24 1.26 -11.18
CA LYS A 102 3.49 0.71 -10.64
C LYS A 102 3.24 -0.73 -10.17
N LYS A 103 4.20 -1.61 -10.37
CA LYS A 103 4.12 -3.01 -9.92
C LYS A 103 4.21 -3.07 -8.39
N GLY A 104 3.31 -3.81 -7.76
CA GLY A 104 3.38 -4.10 -6.32
C GLY A 104 4.31 -5.29 -6.01
N PRO A 105 4.43 -5.70 -4.73
CA PRO A 105 5.32 -6.78 -4.31
C PRO A 105 4.84 -8.18 -4.75
N GLY A 106 3.59 -8.29 -5.20
CA GLY A 106 2.98 -9.54 -5.62
C GLY A 106 3.00 -10.60 -4.52
N LEU A 107 3.31 -11.84 -4.91
CA LEU A 107 3.35 -12.97 -3.98
C LEU A 107 4.49 -12.91 -2.97
N GLU A 108 5.56 -12.15 -3.20
CA GLU A 108 6.75 -12.18 -2.35
C GLU A 108 6.45 -11.69 -0.93
N LEU A 109 5.63 -10.65 -0.79
CA LEU A 109 5.15 -10.18 0.52
C LEU A 109 4.40 -11.28 1.26
N PHE A 110 3.43 -11.93 0.60
CA PHE A 110 2.63 -12.98 1.24
C PHE A 110 3.46 -14.23 1.56
N ARG A 111 4.48 -14.55 0.74
CA ARG A 111 5.45 -15.61 1.05
C ARG A 111 6.25 -15.29 2.32
N ALA A 112 6.73 -14.05 2.47
CA ALA A 112 7.44 -13.63 3.66
C ALA A 112 6.55 -13.67 4.91
N VAL A 113 5.30 -13.22 4.79
CA VAL A 113 4.30 -13.32 5.87
C VAL A 113 4.06 -14.78 6.24
N TYR A 114 3.83 -15.66 5.27
CA TYR A 114 3.64 -17.09 5.52
C TYR A 114 4.86 -17.75 6.18
N GLN A 115 6.07 -17.39 5.76
CA GLN A 115 7.31 -17.91 6.36
C GLN A 115 7.47 -17.48 7.82
N LYS A 116 7.08 -16.25 8.19
CA LYS A 116 7.27 -15.71 9.54
C LYS A 116 6.10 -15.98 10.49
N LEU A 117 4.87 -16.08 9.98
CA LEU A 117 3.63 -16.21 10.79
C LEU A 117 2.88 -17.53 10.55
N GLY A 118 3.22 -18.31 9.53
CA GLY A 118 2.42 -19.45 9.09
C GLY A 118 1.15 -19.02 8.36
N HIS A 119 0.15 -19.89 8.37
CA HIS A 119 -1.15 -19.59 7.77
C HIS A 119 -1.89 -18.54 8.60
N ILE A 120 -2.16 -17.37 7.99
CA ILE A 120 -3.06 -16.36 8.56
C ILE A 120 -4.32 -16.23 7.67
N PRO A 121 -5.51 -16.17 8.26
CA PRO A 121 -6.75 -16.05 7.51
C PRO A 121 -6.94 -14.62 6.97
N LEU A 122 -6.91 -14.50 5.65
CA LEU A 122 -7.03 -13.24 4.93
C LEU A 122 -8.24 -13.29 3.99
N ILE A 123 -8.98 -12.18 3.92
CA ILE A 123 -10.01 -11.95 2.92
C ILE A 123 -9.52 -10.84 1.99
N ALA A 124 -9.41 -11.11 0.70
CA ALA A 124 -9.09 -10.09 -0.29
C ALA A 124 -10.35 -9.28 -0.61
N GLU A 125 -10.29 -7.96 -0.47
CA GLU A 125 -11.25 -7.07 -1.12
C GLU A 125 -10.77 -6.86 -2.57
N ASP A 126 -11.50 -7.47 -3.51
CA ASP A 126 -11.16 -7.57 -4.93
C ASP A 126 -12.23 -6.95 -5.85
N LEU A 127 -12.98 -5.98 -5.34
CA LEU A 127 -13.94 -5.23 -6.14
C LEU A 127 -13.22 -4.19 -7.01
N GLY A 128 -13.93 -3.72 -8.04
CA GLY A 128 -13.38 -2.81 -9.06
C GLY A 128 -12.85 -3.56 -10.28
N ILE A 129 -12.16 -2.82 -11.15
CA ILE A 129 -11.57 -3.32 -12.41
C ILE A 129 -10.07 -3.07 -12.41
#